data_AF-A0A7L1EQY8-F1
#
_entry.id   AF-A0A7L1EQY8-F1
#
_cell.length_a   1.000
_cell.length_b   1.000
_cell.length_c   1.000
_cell.angle_alpha   90.00
_cell.angle_beta   90.00
_cell.angle_gamma   90.00
#
_symmetry.space_group_name_H-M   'P 1'
#
loop_
_entity.id
_entity.type
_entity.pdbx_description
1 polymer ?
#
loop_
_entity_poly.entity_id
_entity_poly.type
_entity_poly.pdbx_seq_one_letter_code
_entity_poly.pdbx_strand_id
1 'polypeptide(L)'
;ASKLEISMPAEVEVEVGGTARIECNFYTPENASYTYIDWFYVDRSNRQVRLYHITARDVLEDDTDYKNRVSLGQDKSLSISPVTVQDSRTFVCQVGAGSYGVGENSTELRVYKVPQTPEIEPSSGGISVHSTEIPEIAKCVSKNAFPAPNITWHKNGQQLHSEENQVTVTRESSGLYTVSSALYAPVTREDRLSRYHCTVHYLLRGRSHALESRRVKVNVFYPAETLTLQVVPSSALVKEGDNVTLVCETDGNPQPVFSFFKKNQLDEWQDLSSLAESEGGILNLHDVNKSSSGTYKCQSLDLDDMSQKEEAVDLVVNYIEGVRVKMEPSSAVQEGETVKLSCDAQSPVGLQYQWNNEKGEMVGDGRQLTLRNVSFETSNTFSCRVMAPSVPGLEQSKKVSVAVKGKPRIVAISSPLYVRQDEVVTLTCKAIAFPPPTVKWSIDGTAHEYKDNQHVASNLTVRVSQDLLQAGAMCRVSNELGVSEKHIQLLDQKSTAESQGVIIVAIIVAILVVAVLGAVIYFLHKKGKIPCGRAGKQDITKPEARKDKIVVEVKSDKLSEEAGLLQGANGEKRAAADQVGRSSGTAS
;
A
#
# COMPACT_ATOMS: atom_id res chain seq x y z
N ALA A 1 77.82 33.47 52.66
CA ALA A 1 77.67 34.36 51.49
C ALA A 1 76.51 33.83 50.68
N SER A 2 75.41 34.58 50.62
CA SER A 2 74.27 34.30 49.76
C SER A 2 74.75 34.32 48.30
N LYS A 3 74.55 33.22 47.57
CA LYS A 3 74.99 33.04 46.19
C LYS A 3 73.81 33.34 45.26
N LEU A 4 74.09 33.80 44.04
CA LEU A 4 73.08 33.94 43.00
C LEU A 4 72.44 32.57 42.69
N GLU A 5 71.12 32.47 42.78
CA GLU A 5 70.36 31.25 42.49
C GLU A 5 69.47 31.45 41.26
N ILE A 6 69.50 30.49 40.33
CA ILE A 6 68.68 30.51 39.11
C ILE A 6 67.75 29.30 39.13
N SER A 7 66.46 29.60 39.03
CA SER A 7 65.37 28.63 38.98
C SER A 7 64.77 28.64 37.57
N MET A 8 64.87 27.49 36.91
CA MET A 8 64.27 27.22 35.62
C MET A 8 63.47 25.91 35.71
N PRO A 9 62.41 25.75 34.91
CA PRO A 9 61.77 24.44 34.77
C PRO A 9 62.77 23.44 34.21
N ALA A 10 62.82 22.22 34.76
CA ALA A 10 63.72 21.18 34.25
C ALA A 10 63.36 20.77 32.82
N GLU A 11 62.06 20.73 32.52
CA GLU A 11 61.50 20.33 31.24
C GLU A 11 60.32 21.23 30.87
N VAL A 12 60.27 21.65 29.62
CA VAL A 12 59.10 22.34 29.04
C VAL A 12 58.68 21.52 27.83
N GLU A 13 57.41 21.11 27.77
CA GLU A 13 56.89 20.29 26.70
C GLU A 13 55.83 21.04 25.89
N VAL A 14 56.00 21.10 24.56
CA VAL A 14 55.21 21.96 23.67
C VAL A 14 54.88 21.25 22.36
N GLU A 15 53.67 21.49 21.88
CA GLU A 15 53.23 20.94 20.60
C GLU A 15 53.89 21.66 19.41
N VAL A 16 54.27 20.92 18.36
CA VAL A 16 54.74 21.50 17.09
C VAL A 16 53.73 22.51 16.56
N GLY A 17 54.23 23.70 16.22
CA GLY A 17 53.46 24.87 15.79
C GLY A 17 53.04 25.81 16.92
N GLY A 18 53.13 25.37 18.18
CA GLY A 18 52.83 26.18 19.36
C GLY A 18 53.95 27.16 19.73
N THR A 19 53.79 27.79 20.89
CA THR A 19 54.77 28.70 21.48
C THR A 19 55.34 28.10 22.75
N ALA A 20 56.66 27.86 22.77
CA ALA A 20 57.35 27.48 24.00
C ALA A 20 57.73 28.72 24.78
N ARG A 21 57.46 28.74 26.08
CA ARG A 21 57.92 29.79 26.99
C ARG A 21 58.78 29.16 28.07
N ILE A 22 60.02 29.65 28.19
CA ILE A 22 61.01 29.17 29.15
C ILE A 22 61.29 30.30 30.12
N GLU A 23 60.85 30.11 31.36
CA GLU A 23 61.06 31.08 32.43
C GLU A 23 62.50 31.00 32.94
N CYS A 24 63.08 32.15 33.26
CA CYS A 24 64.35 32.26 33.96
C CYS A 24 64.16 33.15 35.19
N ASN A 25 63.82 32.52 36.30
CA ASN A 25 63.65 33.19 37.58
C ASN A 25 64.98 33.17 38.31
N PHE A 26 65.42 34.30 38.85
CA PHE A 26 66.68 34.36 39.59
C PHE A 26 66.55 35.23 40.83
N TYR A 27 67.27 34.84 41.88
CA TYR A 27 67.28 35.53 43.17
C TYR A 27 68.67 36.07 43.44
N THR A 28 68.78 37.39 43.51
CA THR A 28 70.01 38.08 43.86
C THR A 28 70.09 38.33 45.38
N PRO A 29 71.27 38.16 45.99
CA PRO A 29 71.47 38.55 47.39
C PRO A 29 71.15 40.04 47.60
N GLU A 30 70.45 40.37 48.70
CA GLU A 30 70.14 41.76 49.10
C GLU A 30 69.37 42.59 48.06
N ASN A 31 68.63 41.95 47.14
CA ASN A 31 67.95 42.59 46.00
C ASN A 31 68.90 43.38 45.08
N ALA A 32 70.15 42.96 44.95
CA ALA A 32 71.09 43.55 44.00
C ALA A 32 70.56 43.42 42.56
N SER A 33 70.74 44.46 41.74
CA SER A 33 70.37 44.42 40.32
C SER A 33 71.32 43.49 39.54
N TYR A 34 70.75 42.70 38.61
CA TYR A 34 71.56 41.93 37.66
C TYR A 34 72.38 42.86 36.75
N THR A 35 73.54 42.38 36.28
CA THR A 35 74.38 43.07 35.29
C THR A 35 73.97 42.68 33.88
N TYR A 36 73.79 41.38 33.64
CA TYR A 36 73.31 40.87 32.36
C TYR A 36 72.55 39.55 32.52
N ILE A 37 71.74 39.20 31.52
CA ILE A 37 71.10 37.89 31.34
C ILE A 37 71.41 37.45 29.91
N ASP A 38 72.04 36.29 29.77
CA ASP A 38 72.30 35.65 28.48
C ASP A 38 71.42 34.41 28.32
N TRP A 39 70.76 34.31 27.17
CA TRP A 39 70.06 33.10 26.77
C TRP A 39 70.89 32.35 25.74
N PHE A 40 71.06 31.04 25.93
CA PHE A 40 71.73 30.15 25.00
C PHE A 40 70.83 28.97 24.63
N TYR A 41 71.09 28.36 23.49
CA TYR A 41 70.70 26.97 23.22
C TYR A 41 71.95 26.11 23.04
N VAL A 42 71.82 24.82 23.34
CA VAL A 42 72.88 23.84 23.09
C VAL A 42 72.70 23.25 21.69
N ASP A 43 73.68 23.44 20.81
CA ASP A 43 73.67 22.88 19.47
C ASP A 43 73.95 21.36 19.48
N ARG A 44 73.83 20.70 18.32
CA ARG A 44 74.08 19.25 18.20
C ARG A 44 75.53 18.84 18.49
N SER A 45 76.46 19.80 18.48
CA SER A 45 77.87 19.60 18.83
C SER A 45 78.14 19.89 20.31
N ASN A 46 77.08 20.04 21.12
CA ASN A 46 77.13 20.35 22.54
C ASN A 46 77.77 21.71 22.85
N ARG A 47 77.66 22.68 21.93
CA ARG A 47 78.14 24.05 22.14
C ARG A 47 76.99 24.97 22.49
N GLN A 48 77.20 25.86 23.46
CA GLN A 48 76.25 26.92 23.77
C GLN A 48 76.35 28.03 22.71
N VAL A 49 75.23 28.30 22.03
CA VAL A 49 75.08 29.38 21.06
C VAL A 49 74.14 30.41 21.66
N ARG A 50 74.60 31.66 21.77
CA ARG A 50 73.83 32.75 22.41
C ARG A 50 72.71 33.22 21.49
N LEU A 51 71.54 33.45 22.08
CA LEU A 51 70.33 33.98 21.44
C LEU A 51 70.14 35.46 21.78
N TYR A 52 70.26 35.79 23.07
CA TYR A 52 70.08 37.14 23.57
C TYR A 52 71.14 37.49 24.59
N HIS A 53 71.54 38.77 24.60
CA HIS A 53 72.28 39.42 25.68
C HIS A 53 71.45 40.60 26.20
N ILE A 54 71.05 40.55 27.46
CA ILE A 54 70.11 41.50 28.07
C ILE A 54 70.82 42.24 29.18
N THR A 55 70.82 43.58 29.15
CA THR A 55 71.29 44.43 30.25
C THR A 55 70.12 45.25 30.81
N ALA A 56 70.39 46.14 31.78
CA ALA A 56 69.38 47.06 32.28
C ALA A 56 68.91 48.10 31.24
N ARG A 57 69.68 48.33 30.17
CA ARG A 57 69.43 49.40 29.19
C ARG A 57 69.13 48.87 27.79
N ASP A 58 69.81 47.80 27.40
CA ASP A 58 69.80 47.30 26.02
C ASP A 58 69.50 45.80 25.98
N VAL A 59 68.88 45.37 24.87
CA VAL A 59 68.63 43.96 24.52
C VAL A 59 69.23 43.73 23.14
N LEU A 60 70.21 42.83 23.06
CA LEU A 60 70.87 42.42 21.82
C LEU A 60 70.41 41.01 21.45
N GLU A 61 69.88 40.84 20.25
CA GLU A 61 69.57 39.53 19.65
C GLU A 61 70.71 39.11 18.71
N ASP A 62 71.25 37.91 18.91
CA ASP A 62 72.31 37.36 18.07
C ASP A 62 71.73 36.67 16.81
N ASP A 63 72.44 36.75 15.68
CA ASP A 63 72.02 36.19 14.40
C ASP A 63 72.14 34.65 14.39
N THR A 64 71.03 33.95 14.62
CA THR A 64 70.97 32.48 14.78
C THR A 64 69.86 31.84 13.91
N ASP A 65 69.79 30.50 13.91
CA ASP A 65 68.70 29.69 13.30
C ASP A 65 67.32 29.93 13.96
N TYR A 66 67.29 30.68 15.05
CA TYR A 66 66.09 31.10 15.77
C TYR A 66 65.62 32.50 15.41
N LYS A 67 66.37 33.26 14.61
CA LYS A 67 66.01 34.61 14.21
C LYS A 67 64.60 34.66 13.63
N ASN A 68 63.80 35.62 14.07
CA ASN A 68 62.37 35.78 13.77
C ASN A 68 61.43 34.71 14.40
N ARG A 69 61.95 33.75 15.17
CA ARG A 69 61.15 32.77 15.93
C ARG A 69 61.31 32.90 17.44
N VAL A 70 62.31 33.64 17.92
CA VAL A 70 62.48 33.92 19.35
C VAL A 70 62.04 35.33 19.71
N SER A 71 61.46 35.47 20.89
CA SER A 71 61.07 36.77 21.48
C SER A 71 61.26 36.72 22.99
N LEU A 72 61.45 37.88 23.60
CA LEU A 72 61.59 38.02 25.06
C LEU A 72 60.31 38.56 25.68
N GLY A 73 59.86 37.90 26.75
CA GLY A 73 58.78 38.39 27.60
C GLY A 73 59.19 39.61 28.42
N GLN A 74 58.22 40.33 28.96
CA GLN A 74 58.48 41.46 29.88
C GLN A 74 59.26 41.02 31.13
N ASP A 75 59.05 39.78 31.55
CA ASP A 75 59.74 39.07 32.64
C ASP A 75 61.08 38.45 32.22
N LYS A 76 61.59 38.76 31.01
CA LYS A 76 62.83 38.22 30.43
C LYS A 76 62.78 36.70 30.14
N SER A 77 61.59 36.10 30.14
CA SER A 77 61.39 34.72 29.66
C SER A 77 61.64 34.61 28.16
N LEU A 78 62.22 33.49 27.73
CA LEU A 78 62.44 33.20 26.31
C LEU A 78 61.19 32.55 25.72
N SER A 79 60.66 33.11 24.64
CA SER A 79 59.54 32.54 23.89
C SER A 79 59.97 32.12 22.49
N ILE A 80 59.68 30.89 22.08
CA ILE A 80 59.98 30.33 20.75
C ILE A 80 58.66 30.03 20.03
N SER A 81 58.44 30.63 18.85
CA SER A 81 57.23 30.45 18.05
C SER A 81 57.47 30.65 16.55
N PRO A 82 57.02 29.74 15.67
CA PRO A 82 56.46 28.43 15.98
C PRO A 82 57.56 27.43 16.36
N VAL A 83 57.25 26.54 17.32
CA VAL A 83 58.10 25.42 17.70
C VAL A 83 58.09 24.35 16.59
N THR A 84 59.26 23.81 16.28
CA THR A 84 59.51 22.75 15.30
C THR A 84 60.13 21.53 15.99
N VAL A 85 60.11 20.36 15.34
CA VAL A 85 60.74 19.14 15.86
C VAL A 85 62.25 19.29 16.11
N GLN A 86 62.91 20.25 15.48
CA GLN A 86 64.34 20.53 15.64
C GLN A 86 64.65 21.39 16.88
N ASP A 87 63.63 21.99 17.49
CA ASP A 87 63.79 22.80 18.69
C ASP A 87 63.79 21.93 19.96
N SER A 88 63.65 20.60 19.82
CA SER A 88 63.82 19.65 20.93
C SER A 88 65.28 19.59 21.36
N ARG A 89 65.71 20.55 22.19
CA ARG A 89 67.08 20.75 22.64
C ARG A 89 67.12 21.48 24.00
N THR A 90 68.30 21.61 24.58
CA THR A 90 68.50 22.29 25.86
C THR A 90 68.68 23.79 25.68
N PHE A 91 68.00 24.59 26.50
CA PHE A 91 68.15 26.04 26.59
C PHE A 91 68.73 26.41 27.94
N VAL A 92 69.67 27.36 27.97
CA VAL A 92 70.40 27.77 29.17
C VAL A 92 70.15 29.25 29.41
N CYS A 93 69.79 29.61 30.63
CA CYS A 93 69.78 31.00 31.08
C CYS A 93 70.96 31.22 32.02
N GLN A 94 71.81 32.18 31.68
CA GLN A 94 72.95 32.58 32.48
C GLN A 94 72.74 34.01 32.97
N VAL A 95 72.86 34.23 34.28
CA VAL A 95 72.68 35.55 34.89
C VAL A 95 73.98 35.97 35.57
N GLY A 96 74.45 37.17 35.26
CA GLY A 96 75.60 37.79 35.93
C GLY A 96 75.14 38.89 36.89
N ALA A 97 75.62 38.89 38.13
CA ALA A 97 75.26 39.87 39.16
C ALA A 97 76.50 40.52 39.81
N GLY A 98 77.37 41.13 38.99
CA GLY A 98 78.56 41.86 39.45
C GLY A 98 79.45 41.05 40.40
N SER A 99 79.64 41.54 41.63
CA SER A 99 80.46 40.89 42.66
C SER A 99 79.86 39.59 43.21
N TYR A 100 78.59 39.29 42.94
CA TYR A 100 77.91 38.06 43.38
C TYR A 100 78.12 36.87 42.42
N GLY A 101 78.84 37.09 41.32
CA GLY A 101 79.25 36.05 40.37
C GLY A 101 78.23 35.79 39.26
N VAL A 102 78.40 34.64 38.61
CA VAL A 102 77.57 34.16 37.50
C VAL A 102 76.89 32.87 37.94
N GLY A 103 75.59 32.78 37.68
CA GLY A 103 74.81 31.55 37.81
C GLY A 103 74.32 31.13 36.43
N GLU A 104 74.07 29.84 36.25
CA GLU A 104 73.33 29.33 35.09
C GLU A 104 72.43 28.16 35.51
N ASN A 105 71.34 27.98 34.77
CA ASN A 105 70.50 26.79 34.84
C ASN A 105 69.97 26.48 33.43
N SER A 106 69.35 25.32 33.24
CA SER A 106 68.91 24.87 31.92
C SER A 106 67.55 24.19 31.94
N THR A 107 66.84 24.30 30.82
CA THR A 107 65.58 23.61 30.54
C THR A 107 65.74 22.72 29.32
N GLU A 108 65.31 21.47 29.41
CA GLU A 108 65.12 20.60 28.23
C GLU A 108 63.77 20.95 27.56
N LEU A 109 63.80 21.48 26.34
CA LEU A 109 62.58 21.65 25.54
C LEU A 109 62.24 20.33 24.87
N ARG A 110 61.09 19.74 25.21
CA ARG A 110 60.54 18.57 24.54
C ARG A 110 59.43 18.97 23.59
N VAL A 111 59.49 18.45 22.38
CA VAL A 111 58.52 18.75 21.34
C VAL A 111 57.68 17.50 21.08
N TYR A 112 56.37 17.68 20.98
CA TYR A 112 55.44 16.61 20.61
C TYR A 112 54.49 17.05 19.51
N LYS A 113 53.87 16.08 18.84
CA LYS A 113 52.72 16.32 17.98
C LYS A 113 51.75 15.17 18.13
N VAL A 114 50.51 15.49 18.51
CA VAL A 114 49.45 14.49 18.62
C VAL A 114 49.11 13.98 17.22
N PRO A 115 49.09 12.65 16.98
CA PRO A 115 48.72 12.10 15.70
C PRO A 115 47.31 12.54 15.26
N GLN A 116 47.09 12.54 13.95
CA GLN A 116 45.72 12.57 13.42
C GLN A 116 44.99 11.27 13.79
N THR A 117 43.68 11.36 13.99
CA THR A 117 42.82 10.20 14.22
C THR A 117 43.07 9.14 13.14
N PRO A 118 43.33 7.87 13.52
CA PRO A 118 43.67 6.85 12.54
C PRO A 118 42.50 6.58 11.58
N GLU A 119 42.83 6.58 10.30
CA GLU A 119 41.92 6.27 9.20
C GLU A 119 42.09 4.80 8.83
N ILE A 120 40.98 4.05 8.83
CA ILE A 120 40.93 2.64 8.50
C ILE A 120 40.16 2.43 7.19
N GLU A 121 40.73 1.62 6.31
CA GLU A 121 40.19 1.22 5.01
C GLU A 121 40.05 -0.32 5.01
N PRO A 122 38.83 -0.88 5.08
CA PRO A 122 38.63 -2.31 4.97
C PRO A 122 38.91 -2.78 3.54
N SER A 123 39.28 -4.04 3.38
CA SER A 123 39.35 -4.66 2.06
C SER A 123 38.02 -4.53 1.32
N SER A 124 38.07 -4.09 0.06
CA SER A 124 36.88 -3.82 -0.76
C SER A 124 36.29 -5.07 -1.40
N GLY A 125 37.06 -6.17 -1.45
CA GLY A 125 36.62 -7.46 -1.96
C GLY A 125 35.96 -8.32 -0.89
N GLY A 126 35.26 -9.38 -1.33
CA GLY A 126 34.85 -10.45 -0.40
C GLY A 126 36.03 -11.35 -0.08
N ILE A 127 36.12 -11.76 1.18
CA ILE A 127 37.20 -12.60 1.70
C ILE A 127 36.66 -14.00 1.96
N SER A 128 37.11 -14.99 1.19
CA SER A 128 36.68 -16.38 1.37
C SER A 128 37.36 -17.03 2.58
N VAL A 129 36.56 -17.77 3.37
CA VAL A 129 37.06 -18.63 4.46
C VAL A 129 37.92 -19.78 3.98
N HIS A 130 37.87 -20.11 2.68
CA HIS A 130 38.67 -21.18 2.06
C HIS A 130 39.93 -20.65 1.34
N SER A 131 40.27 -19.37 1.52
CA SER A 131 41.49 -18.80 0.95
C SER A 131 42.74 -19.56 1.40
N THR A 132 43.59 -19.97 0.46
CA THR A 132 44.88 -20.60 0.75
C THR A 132 45.94 -19.61 1.22
N GLU A 133 45.78 -18.33 0.88
CA GLU A 133 46.64 -17.23 1.31
C GLU A 133 45.98 -16.47 2.46
N ILE A 134 46.79 -15.91 3.38
CA ILE A 134 46.28 -15.08 4.48
C ILE A 134 45.81 -13.74 3.88
N PRO A 135 44.51 -13.42 3.94
CA PRO A 135 43.96 -12.25 3.27
C PRO A 135 44.26 -10.95 4.03
N GLU A 136 44.32 -9.84 3.29
CA GLU A 136 44.31 -8.51 3.88
C GLU A 136 42.90 -8.17 4.37
N ILE A 137 42.76 -7.86 5.65
CA ILE A 137 41.49 -7.48 6.27
C ILE A 137 41.23 -5.98 6.11
N ALA A 138 42.22 -5.17 6.46
CA ALA A 138 42.13 -3.72 6.44
C ALA A 138 43.52 -3.08 6.50
N LYS A 139 43.60 -1.85 5.99
CA LYS A 139 44.73 -0.95 6.15
C LYS A 139 44.37 0.19 7.09
N CYS A 140 45.31 0.62 7.92
CA CYS A 140 45.13 1.74 8.84
C CYS A 140 46.32 2.69 8.79
N VAL A 141 46.04 3.99 8.75
CA VAL A 141 47.03 5.06 8.63
C VAL A 141 46.76 6.17 9.64
N SER A 142 47.80 6.65 10.31
CA SER A 142 47.75 7.85 11.14
C SER A 142 48.96 8.73 10.87
N LYS A 143 48.71 10.02 10.66
CA LYS A 143 49.70 10.99 10.16
C LYS A 143 50.10 12.00 11.21
N ASN A 144 51.22 12.68 10.97
CA ASN A 144 51.65 13.86 11.70
C ASN A 144 51.89 13.65 13.21
N ALA A 145 52.54 12.56 13.61
CA ALA A 145 52.90 12.30 15.00
C ALA A 145 54.36 12.63 15.31
N PHE A 146 54.64 13.06 16.53
CA PHE A 146 56.02 13.13 17.03
C PHE A 146 56.01 12.98 18.57
N PRO A 147 56.82 12.09 19.16
CA PRO A 147 57.70 11.08 18.55
C PRO A 147 56.94 10.02 17.71
N ALA A 148 57.67 9.07 17.11
CA ALA A 148 57.08 8.02 16.29
C ALA A 148 56.04 7.19 17.09
N PRO A 149 54.79 7.05 16.62
CA PRO A 149 53.74 6.33 17.32
C PRO A 149 53.79 4.83 17.00
N ASN A 150 53.07 4.03 17.78
CA ASN A 150 52.85 2.60 17.55
C ASN A 150 51.38 2.35 17.15
N ILE A 151 51.10 1.29 16.39
CA ILE A 151 49.76 0.90 15.96
C ILE A 151 49.45 -0.53 16.39
N THR A 152 48.24 -0.75 16.89
CA THR A 152 47.74 -2.06 17.32
C THR A 152 46.39 -2.34 16.70
N TRP A 153 46.10 -3.60 16.39
CA TRP A 153 44.84 -4.02 15.79
C TRP A 153 43.92 -4.67 16.81
N HIS A 154 42.62 -4.49 16.63
CA HIS A 154 41.61 -5.01 17.53
C HIS A 154 40.42 -5.59 16.78
N LYS A 155 39.99 -6.79 17.19
CA LYS A 155 38.81 -7.50 16.69
C LYS A 155 37.82 -7.65 17.82
N ASN A 156 36.61 -7.13 17.65
CA ASN A 156 35.54 -7.17 18.66
C ASN A 156 35.95 -6.59 20.04
N GLY A 157 36.87 -5.62 20.04
CA GLY A 157 37.39 -4.99 21.26
C GLY A 157 38.58 -5.70 21.90
N GLN A 158 39.00 -6.85 21.38
CA GLN A 158 40.20 -7.56 21.85
C GLN A 158 41.38 -7.26 20.93
N GLN A 159 42.54 -7.01 21.52
CA GLN A 159 43.77 -6.76 20.79
C GLN A 159 44.26 -8.03 20.10
N LEU A 160 44.61 -7.92 18.82
CA LEU A 160 45.19 -8.99 18.00
C LEU A 160 46.72 -9.03 18.19
N HIS A 161 47.30 -10.23 18.11
CA HIS A 161 48.74 -10.41 18.17
C HIS A 161 49.40 -9.84 16.90
N SER A 162 50.50 -9.09 17.06
CA SER A 162 51.01 -8.17 16.04
C SER A 162 52.14 -8.74 15.15
N GLU A 163 52.47 -10.03 15.26
CA GLU A 163 53.68 -10.60 14.67
C GLU A 163 53.67 -10.67 13.13
N GLU A 164 52.49 -10.73 12.50
CA GLU A 164 52.34 -10.83 11.04
C GLU A 164 51.89 -9.50 10.39
N ASN A 165 51.71 -8.44 11.18
CA ASN A 165 51.24 -7.16 10.65
C ASN A 165 52.40 -6.37 10.04
N GLN A 166 52.26 -5.98 8.78
CA GLN A 166 53.24 -5.12 8.13
C GLN A 166 53.07 -3.68 8.62
N VAL A 167 53.93 -3.25 9.55
CA VAL A 167 53.96 -1.86 10.06
C VAL A 167 55.04 -1.06 9.34
N THR A 168 54.64 0.06 8.74
CA THR A 168 55.53 1.01 8.07
C THR A 168 55.47 2.35 8.80
N VAL A 169 56.64 2.87 9.19
CA VAL A 169 56.78 4.19 9.81
C VAL A 169 57.59 5.08 8.87
N THR A 170 56.96 6.10 8.33
CA THR A 170 57.57 7.04 7.38
C THR A 170 57.82 8.37 8.06
N ARG A 171 59.04 8.91 7.93
CA ARG A 171 59.37 10.26 8.40
C ARG A 171 59.23 11.26 7.26
N GLU A 172 58.39 12.27 7.46
CA GLU A 172 58.13 13.32 6.48
C GLU A 172 59.21 14.41 6.49
N SER A 173 59.23 15.27 5.47
CA SER A 173 60.17 16.41 5.39
C SER A 173 60.02 17.41 6.56
N SER A 174 58.83 17.50 7.14
CA SER A 174 58.54 18.24 8.39
C SER A 174 59.24 17.64 9.61
N GLY A 175 59.74 16.40 9.50
CA GLY A 175 60.30 15.59 10.56
C GLY A 175 59.27 14.89 11.45
N LEU A 176 57.97 15.06 11.17
CA LEU A 176 56.87 14.30 11.75
C LEU A 176 56.81 12.87 11.18
N TYR A 177 56.17 11.97 11.91
CA TYR A 177 56.01 10.57 11.55
C TYR A 177 54.58 10.26 11.11
N THR A 178 54.47 9.44 10.07
CA THR A 178 53.23 8.80 9.63
C THR A 178 53.39 7.29 9.80
N VAL A 179 52.46 6.66 10.52
CA VAL A 179 52.42 5.22 10.72
C VAL A 179 51.32 4.61 9.86
N SER A 180 51.62 3.51 9.18
CA SER A 180 50.69 2.72 8.38
C SER A 180 50.84 1.26 8.76
N SER A 181 49.74 0.54 8.90
CA SER A 181 49.75 -0.91 9.07
C SER A 181 48.66 -1.58 8.24
N ALA A 182 48.94 -2.76 7.70
CA ALA A 182 47.96 -3.64 7.11
C ALA A 182 47.78 -4.88 8.00
N LEU A 183 46.53 -5.24 8.28
CA LEU A 183 46.16 -6.43 9.04
C LEU A 183 45.94 -7.60 8.08
N TYR A 184 46.74 -8.65 8.26
CA TYR A 184 46.56 -9.94 7.59
C TYR A 184 46.11 -10.96 8.62
N ALA A 185 44.97 -11.62 8.38
CA ALA A 185 44.47 -12.64 9.30
C ALA A 185 43.52 -13.61 8.57
N PRO A 186 43.51 -14.90 8.92
CA PRO A 186 42.47 -15.81 8.45
C PRO A 186 41.10 -15.39 8.98
N VAL A 187 40.05 -15.66 8.19
CA VAL A 187 38.66 -15.37 8.54
C VAL A 187 37.87 -16.66 8.71
N THR A 188 36.92 -16.65 9.64
CA THR A 188 35.95 -17.74 9.79
C THR A 188 34.53 -17.22 9.50
N ARG A 189 33.57 -18.12 9.36
CA ARG A 189 32.16 -17.77 9.15
C ARG A 189 31.60 -16.82 10.22
N GLU A 190 32.09 -16.94 11.46
CA GLU A 190 31.71 -16.09 12.59
C GLU A 190 32.12 -14.61 12.38
N ASP A 191 33.13 -14.37 11.53
CA ASP A 191 33.66 -13.04 11.27
C ASP A 191 32.78 -12.14 10.42
N ARG A 192 31.70 -12.68 9.86
CA ARG A 192 30.64 -11.89 9.20
C ARG A 192 30.05 -10.80 10.10
N LEU A 193 30.13 -11.00 11.43
CA LEU A 193 29.68 -10.02 12.44
C LEU A 193 30.83 -9.28 13.11
N SER A 194 32.07 -9.70 12.87
CA SER A 194 33.27 -9.15 13.51
C SER A 194 33.50 -7.69 13.11
N ARG A 195 33.99 -6.91 14.07
CA ARG A 195 34.31 -5.49 13.92
C ARG A 195 35.79 -5.24 14.18
N TYR A 196 36.45 -4.64 13.21
CA TYR A 196 37.88 -4.33 13.24
C TYR A 196 38.11 -2.85 13.49
N HIS A 197 39.12 -2.52 14.27
CA HIS A 197 39.64 -1.16 14.42
C HIS A 197 41.13 -1.21 14.75
N CYS A 198 41.80 -0.10 14.52
CA CYS A 198 43.19 0.10 14.91
C CYS A 198 43.27 1.17 16.01
N THR A 199 44.26 1.01 16.88
CA THR A 199 44.55 1.92 17.98
C THR A 199 45.99 2.38 17.85
N VAL A 200 46.18 3.69 17.75
CA VAL A 200 47.49 4.34 17.64
C VAL A 200 47.90 4.85 19.00
N HIS A 201 49.02 4.34 19.50
CA HIS A 201 49.63 4.71 20.77
C HIS A 201 50.71 5.77 20.55
N TYR A 202 50.65 6.87 21.29
CA TYR A 202 51.58 7.99 21.21
C TYR A 202 51.99 8.45 22.62
N LEU A 203 53.18 9.05 22.74
CA LEU A 203 53.65 9.58 24.01
C LEU A 203 53.29 11.06 24.15
N LEU A 204 52.80 11.42 25.33
CA LEU A 204 52.58 12.81 25.75
C LEU A 204 52.96 12.89 27.23
N ARG A 205 53.84 13.82 27.63
CA ARG A 205 54.28 13.98 29.03
C ARG A 205 54.84 12.68 29.64
N GLY A 206 55.55 11.90 28.84
CA GLY A 206 56.09 10.59 29.23
C GLY A 206 55.03 9.52 29.50
N ARG A 207 53.75 9.79 29.22
CA ARG A 207 52.64 8.84 29.35
C ARG A 207 52.21 8.35 27.99
N SER A 208 51.80 7.08 27.91
CA SER A 208 51.19 6.53 26.70
C SER A 208 49.73 6.96 26.63
N HIS A 209 49.33 7.49 25.47
CA HIS A 209 47.97 7.84 25.11
C HIS A 209 47.58 7.10 23.84
N ALA A 210 46.27 6.96 23.59
CA ALA A 210 45.76 6.20 22.47
C ALA A 210 44.69 6.97 21.70
N LEU A 211 44.68 6.81 20.37
CA LEU A 211 43.58 7.21 19.49
C LEU A 211 43.05 5.97 18.78
N GLU A 212 41.74 5.78 18.80
CA GLU A 212 41.06 4.67 18.10
C GLU A 212 40.52 5.13 16.75
N SER A 213 40.52 4.24 15.76
CA SER A 213 39.82 4.44 14.51
C SER A 213 38.32 4.18 14.69
N ARG A 214 37.54 4.53 13.66
CA ARG A 214 36.19 3.95 13.51
C ARG A 214 36.26 2.42 13.43
N ARG A 215 35.17 1.75 13.78
CA ARG A 215 35.02 0.29 13.64
C ARG A 215 34.46 -0.05 12.26
N VAL A 216 35.05 -1.02 11.58
CA VAL A 216 34.66 -1.48 10.24
C VAL A 216 34.35 -2.98 10.22
N LYS A 217 33.53 -3.40 9.25
CA LYS A 217 33.28 -4.81 8.95
C LYS A 217 33.89 -5.13 7.58
N VAL A 218 34.22 -6.40 7.37
CA VAL A 218 34.62 -6.93 6.07
C VAL A 218 33.54 -7.87 5.54
N ASN A 219 33.45 -8.00 4.22
CA ASN A 219 32.55 -8.96 3.60
C ASN A 219 33.21 -10.34 3.60
N VAL A 220 32.69 -11.28 4.38
CA VAL A 220 33.26 -12.63 4.50
C VAL A 220 32.43 -13.58 3.65
N PHE A 221 33.07 -14.26 2.71
CA PHE A 221 32.45 -15.30 1.90
C PHE A 221 32.61 -16.66 2.56
N TYR A 222 31.50 -17.39 2.65
CA TYR A 222 31.42 -18.69 3.28
C TYR A 222 30.31 -19.51 2.64
N PRO A 223 30.49 -20.83 2.52
CA PRO A 223 29.53 -21.67 1.83
C PRO A 223 28.24 -21.84 2.63
N ALA A 224 27.18 -22.28 1.93
CA ALA A 224 25.90 -22.62 2.54
C ALA A 224 25.95 -23.92 3.35
N GLU A 225 25.54 -23.87 4.61
CA GLU A 225 25.40 -25.06 5.48
C GLU A 225 23.96 -25.60 5.43
N THR A 226 22.98 -24.70 5.33
CA THR A 226 21.55 -24.98 5.37
C THR A 226 20.82 -24.42 4.15
N LEU A 227 19.79 -25.12 3.71
CA LEU A 227 18.89 -24.72 2.62
C LEU A 227 17.45 -24.86 3.12
N THR A 228 16.62 -23.88 2.81
CA THR A 228 15.19 -23.92 3.13
C THR A 228 14.37 -23.66 1.88
N LEU A 229 13.25 -24.37 1.74
CA LEU A 229 12.29 -24.20 0.65
C LEU A 229 10.91 -23.97 1.23
N GLN A 230 10.29 -22.83 0.89
CA GLN A 230 9.01 -22.40 1.43
C GLN A 230 7.99 -22.12 0.33
N VAL A 231 6.72 -22.36 0.63
CA VAL A 231 5.57 -22.06 -0.25
C VAL A 231 4.87 -20.81 0.26
N VAL A 232 4.73 -19.80 -0.60
CA VAL A 232 4.11 -18.51 -0.26
C VAL A 232 2.97 -18.20 -1.25
N PRO A 233 1.71 -18.04 -0.79
CA PRO A 233 1.22 -18.24 0.58
C PRO A 233 1.27 -19.72 0.99
N SER A 234 1.13 -20.01 2.29
CA SER A 234 1.22 -21.37 2.83
C SER A 234 0.34 -22.35 2.04
N SER A 235 0.87 -23.52 1.68
CA SER A 235 0.19 -24.50 0.81
C SER A 235 -1.21 -24.90 1.27
N ALA A 236 -1.48 -24.92 2.58
CA ALA A 236 -2.81 -25.23 3.13
C ALA A 236 -3.94 -24.29 2.67
N LEU A 237 -3.61 -23.06 2.24
CA LEU A 237 -4.57 -22.03 1.84
C LEU A 237 -4.65 -21.84 0.33
N VAL A 238 -3.74 -22.45 -0.43
CA VAL A 238 -3.67 -22.28 -1.88
C VAL A 238 -4.90 -22.93 -2.52
N LYS A 239 -5.63 -22.18 -3.33
CA LYS A 239 -6.74 -22.69 -4.14
C LYS A 239 -6.47 -22.53 -5.63
N GLU A 240 -7.25 -23.25 -6.43
CA GLU A 240 -7.21 -23.15 -7.88
C GLU A 240 -7.44 -21.71 -8.36
N GLY A 241 -6.57 -21.24 -9.26
CA GLY A 241 -6.53 -19.87 -9.76
C GLY A 241 -5.64 -18.91 -8.95
N ASP A 242 -5.06 -19.34 -7.82
CA ASP A 242 -4.12 -18.50 -7.08
C ASP A 242 -2.75 -18.43 -7.77
N ASN A 243 -1.97 -17.40 -7.41
CA ASN A 243 -0.55 -17.33 -7.73
C ASN A 243 0.26 -17.75 -6.49
N VAL A 244 1.24 -18.62 -6.68
CA VAL A 244 2.07 -19.18 -5.62
C VAL A 244 3.54 -19.01 -5.95
N THR A 245 4.33 -18.65 -4.96
CA THR A 245 5.78 -18.52 -5.07
C THR A 245 6.46 -19.57 -4.20
N LEU A 246 7.39 -20.31 -4.79
CA LEU A 246 8.34 -21.16 -4.09
C LEU A 246 9.61 -20.36 -3.85
N VAL A 247 9.98 -20.17 -2.59
CA VAL A 247 11.14 -19.38 -2.16
C VAL A 247 12.17 -20.31 -1.57
N CYS A 248 13.37 -20.31 -2.16
CA CYS A 248 14.50 -21.12 -1.75
C CYS A 248 15.63 -20.20 -1.26
N GLU A 249 16.07 -20.41 -0.02
CA GLU A 249 17.09 -19.58 0.62
C GLU A 249 18.15 -20.45 1.27
N THR A 250 19.41 -19.99 1.23
CA THR A 250 20.50 -20.60 2.00
C THR A 250 21.09 -19.62 3.00
N ASP A 251 21.88 -20.13 3.93
CA ASP A 251 22.61 -19.32 4.89
C ASP A 251 24.05 -18.99 4.46
N GLY A 252 24.39 -19.18 3.17
CA GLY A 252 25.68 -18.87 2.56
C GLY A 252 25.84 -17.39 2.13
N ASN A 253 27.08 -16.95 1.95
CA ASN A 253 27.40 -15.63 1.40
C ASN A 253 28.58 -15.75 0.41
N PRO A 254 28.43 -15.37 -0.87
CA PRO A 254 27.17 -14.91 -1.50
C PRO A 254 26.10 -16.01 -1.55
N GLN A 255 24.88 -15.66 -1.94
CA GLN A 255 23.86 -16.68 -2.19
C GLN A 255 24.28 -17.54 -3.40
N PRO A 256 24.15 -18.88 -3.32
CA PRO A 256 24.46 -19.78 -4.42
C PRO A 256 23.41 -19.71 -5.52
N VAL A 257 23.68 -20.36 -6.65
CA VAL A 257 22.69 -20.52 -7.73
C VAL A 257 21.70 -21.61 -7.36
N PHE A 258 20.42 -21.38 -7.67
CA PHE A 258 19.33 -22.30 -7.38
C PHE A 258 18.75 -22.95 -8.64
N SER A 259 18.41 -24.23 -8.51
CA SER A 259 17.71 -25.03 -9.52
C SER A 259 16.44 -25.61 -8.92
N PHE A 260 15.33 -25.56 -9.66
CA PHE A 260 14.04 -26.04 -9.20
C PHE A 260 13.59 -27.26 -9.99
N PHE A 261 12.97 -28.21 -9.30
CA PHE A 261 12.47 -29.44 -9.87
C PHE A 261 11.07 -29.76 -9.33
N LYS A 262 10.28 -30.47 -10.12
CA LYS A 262 8.98 -31.02 -9.69
C LYS A 262 8.91 -32.50 -10.01
N LYS A 263 8.35 -33.29 -9.09
CA LYS A 263 8.04 -34.69 -9.36
C LYS A 263 6.93 -34.83 -10.40
N ASN A 264 7.18 -35.63 -11.44
CA ASN A 264 6.17 -36.00 -12.43
C ASN A 264 5.31 -37.18 -11.91
N GLN A 265 4.35 -37.63 -12.73
CA GLN A 265 3.47 -38.75 -12.36
C GLN A 265 4.18 -40.11 -12.25
N LEU A 266 5.40 -40.23 -12.78
CA LEU A 266 6.25 -41.41 -12.72
C LEU A 266 7.25 -41.33 -11.54
N ASP A 267 7.09 -40.36 -10.65
CA ASP A 267 7.97 -40.06 -9.50
C ASP A 267 9.40 -39.61 -9.89
N GLU A 268 9.58 -39.14 -11.13
CA GLU A 268 10.85 -38.61 -11.62
C GLU A 268 10.91 -37.07 -11.53
N TRP A 269 12.10 -36.52 -11.33
CA TRP A 269 12.32 -35.07 -11.25
C TRP A 269 12.34 -34.43 -12.64
N GLN A 270 11.40 -33.52 -12.88
CA GLN A 270 11.38 -32.63 -14.03
C GLN A 270 12.02 -31.30 -13.66
N ASP A 271 12.97 -30.83 -14.48
CA ASP A 271 13.63 -29.53 -14.31
C ASP A 271 12.68 -28.38 -14.66
N LEU A 272 12.55 -27.43 -13.73
CA LEU A 272 11.76 -26.20 -13.84
C LEU A 272 12.64 -24.93 -13.77
N SER A 273 13.96 -25.08 -13.77
CA SER A 273 14.91 -23.98 -13.53
C SER A 273 14.82 -22.88 -14.60
N SER A 274 14.37 -23.20 -15.82
CA SER A 274 14.11 -22.21 -16.87
C SER A 274 12.94 -21.26 -16.59
N LEU A 275 12.09 -21.59 -15.61
CA LEU A 275 10.96 -20.78 -15.16
C LEU A 275 11.27 -20.00 -13.88
N ALA A 276 12.45 -20.21 -13.29
CA ALA A 276 12.86 -19.63 -12.02
C ALA A 276 13.81 -18.45 -12.22
N GLU A 277 13.82 -17.54 -11.25
CA GLU A 277 14.85 -16.53 -11.10
C GLU A 277 16.04 -17.17 -10.36
N SER A 278 17.01 -17.69 -11.13
CA SER A 278 18.10 -18.55 -10.62
C SER A 278 18.99 -17.89 -9.57
N GLU A 279 19.19 -16.57 -9.64
CA GLU A 279 19.96 -15.78 -8.65
C GLU A 279 19.11 -15.38 -7.44
N GLY A 280 17.78 -15.39 -7.57
CA GLY A 280 16.84 -14.99 -6.52
C GLY A 280 16.32 -16.16 -5.68
N GLY A 281 16.50 -17.40 -6.14
CA GLY A 281 15.92 -18.57 -5.47
C GLY A 281 14.40 -18.57 -5.51
N ILE A 282 13.79 -18.04 -6.59
CA ILE A 282 12.35 -17.82 -6.68
C ILE A 282 11.78 -18.57 -7.89
N LEU A 283 10.75 -19.38 -7.66
CA LEU A 283 9.92 -19.99 -8.70
C LEU A 283 8.47 -19.53 -8.55
N ASN A 284 7.98 -18.77 -9.54
CA ASN A 284 6.61 -18.26 -9.56
C ASN A 284 5.70 -19.20 -10.37
N LEU A 285 4.61 -19.65 -9.75
CA LEU A 285 3.56 -20.46 -10.36
C LEU A 285 2.29 -19.61 -10.45
N HIS A 286 1.88 -19.29 -11.67
CA HIS A 286 0.68 -18.50 -11.93
C HIS A 286 -0.54 -19.38 -12.22
N ASP A 287 -1.71 -18.91 -11.83
CA ASP A 287 -3.01 -19.55 -12.10
C ASP A 287 -3.00 -21.05 -11.78
N VAL A 288 -2.58 -21.40 -10.56
CA VAL A 288 -2.34 -22.80 -10.19
C VAL A 288 -3.60 -23.63 -10.28
N ASN A 289 -3.47 -24.90 -10.65
CA ASN A 289 -4.60 -25.81 -10.79
C ASN A 289 -4.31 -27.16 -10.11
N LYS A 290 -5.23 -28.12 -10.24
CA LYS A 290 -5.06 -29.44 -9.61
C LYS A 290 -3.76 -30.16 -9.99
N SER A 291 -3.26 -30.02 -11.23
CA SER A 291 -2.00 -30.63 -11.67
C SER A 291 -0.77 -29.86 -11.19
N SER A 292 -0.93 -28.63 -10.71
CA SER A 292 0.14 -27.89 -10.02
C SER A 292 0.47 -28.51 -8.66
N SER A 293 -0.44 -29.28 -8.05
CA SER A 293 -0.13 -30.02 -6.81
C SER A 293 1.00 -31.04 -7.03
N GLY A 294 1.81 -31.26 -6.01
CA GLY A 294 2.89 -32.23 -6.01
C GLY A 294 4.10 -31.77 -5.20
N THR A 295 5.14 -32.60 -5.20
CA THR A 295 6.40 -32.30 -4.51
C THR A 295 7.32 -31.51 -5.42
N TYR A 296 7.79 -30.37 -4.91
CA TYR A 296 8.79 -29.52 -5.52
C TYR A 296 10.09 -29.64 -4.75
N LYS A 297 11.22 -29.57 -5.44
CA LYS A 297 12.55 -29.58 -4.86
C LYS A 297 13.33 -28.38 -5.34
N CYS A 298 14.02 -27.74 -4.41
CA CYS A 298 15.05 -26.79 -4.73
C CYS A 298 16.40 -27.43 -4.45
N GLN A 299 17.37 -27.13 -5.31
CA GLN A 299 18.75 -27.53 -5.18
C GLN A 299 19.63 -26.30 -5.31
N SER A 300 20.63 -26.17 -4.44
CA SER A 300 21.68 -25.16 -4.58
C SER A 300 23.02 -25.82 -4.83
N LEU A 301 23.84 -25.18 -5.66
CA LEU A 301 25.25 -25.52 -5.83
C LEU A 301 26.10 -24.34 -5.38
N ASP A 302 26.90 -24.57 -4.35
CA ASP A 302 27.92 -23.61 -3.92
C ASP A 302 29.16 -23.76 -4.80
N LEU A 303 29.62 -22.68 -5.41
CA LEU A 303 30.75 -22.71 -6.35
C LEU A 303 32.10 -22.65 -5.65
N ASP A 304 32.16 -22.26 -4.37
CA ASP A 304 33.41 -22.14 -3.63
C ASP A 304 33.93 -23.51 -3.18
N ASP A 305 33.04 -24.38 -2.69
CA ASP A 305 33.39 -25.72 -2.22
C ASP A 305 32.77 -26.86 -3.05
N MET A 306 32.03 -26.52 -4.10
CA MET A 306 31.29 -27.46 -4.96
C MET A 306 30.26 -28.30 -4.19
N SER A 307 29.85 -27.87 -3.00
CA SER A 307 28.85 -28.57 -2.20
C SER A 307 27.44 -28.36 -2.74
N GLN A 308 26.64 -29.40 -2.66
CA GLN A 308 25.26 -29.40 -3.11
C GLN A 308 24.31 -29.58 -1.93
N LYS A 309 23.28 -28.75 -1.86
CA LYS A 309 22.19 -28.86 -0.89
C LYS A 309 20.86 -28.97 -1.62
N GLU A 310 19.92 -29.69 -1.05
CA GLU A 310 18.57 -29.80 -1.60
C GLU A 310 17.53 -29.93 -0.50
N GLU A 311 16.34 -29.39 -0.75
CA GLU A 311 15.17 -29.47 0.14
C GLU A 311 13.91 -29.60 -0.71
N ALA A 312 12.92 -30.33 -0.21
CA ALA A 312 11.67 -30.58 -0.91
C ALA A 312 10.46 -30.13 -0.10
N VAL A 313 9.42 -29.67 -0.80
CA VAL A 313 8.15 -29.24 -0.19
C VAL A 313 6.97 -29.72 -1.02
N ASP A 314 5.86 -30.03 -0.36
CA ASP A 314 4.61 -30.40 -1.01
C ASP A 314 3.72 -29.17 -1.20
N LEU A 315 3.37 -28.89 -2.45
CA LEU A 315 2.31 -27.95 -2.81
C LEU A 315 1.01 -28.72 -2.97
N VAL A 316 -0.02 -28.31 -2.21
CA VAL A 316 -1.38 -28.82 -2.33
C VAL A 316 -2.28 -27.69 -2.81
N VAL A 317 -2.89 -27.86 -3.98
CA VAL A 317 -3.87 -26.89 -4.51
C VAL A 317 -5.27 -27.39 -4.18
N ASN A 318 -6.04 -26.57 -3.47
CA ASN A 318 -7.41 -26.88 -3.07
C ASN A 318 -8.40 -26.49 -4.16
N TYR A 319 -9.39 -27.33 -4.42
CA TYR A 319 -10.39 -27.11 -5.46
C TYR A 319 -11.74 -27.73 -5.09
N ILE A 320 -12.81 -27.31 -5.77
CA ILE A 320 -14.13 -27.94 -5.71
C ILE A 320 -14.45 -28.45 -7.11
N GLU A 321 -14.62 -29.77 -7.26
CA GLU A 321 -14.87 -30.41 -8.54
C GLU A 321 -16.24 -31.11 -8.55
N GLY A 322 -16.90 -31.06 -9.71
CA GLY A 322 -18.07 -31.88 -9.98
C GLY A 322 -19.32 -31.53 -9.17
N VAL A 323 -19.58 -30.23 -8.91
CA VAL A 323 -20.82 -29.79 -8.25
C VAL A 323 -22.03 -30.21 -9.09
N ARG A 324 -22.79 -31.18 -8.58
CA ARG A 324 -23.96 -31.76 -9.21
C ARG A 324 -25.16 -31.63 -8.28
N VAL A 325 -26.28 -31.21 -8.85
CA VAL A 325 -27.56 -31.14 -8.15
C VAL A 325 -28.53 -32.12 -8.81
N LYS A 326 -29.13 -32.99 -8.01
CA LYS A 326 -30.15 -33.97 -8.42
C LYS A 326 -31.48 -33.62 -7.76
N MET A 327 -32.56 -33.72 -8.53
CA MET A 327 -33.92 -33.55 -8.07
C MET A 327 -34.64 -34.90 -8.11
N GLU A 328 -35.31 -35.26 -7.03
CA GLU A 328 -36.11 -36.48 -6.91
C GLU A 328 -37.55 -36.10 -6.49
N PRO A 329 -38.56 -36.37 -7.34
CA PRO A 329 -38.46 -36.92 -8.71
C PRO A 329 -37.83 -35.92 -9.69
N SER A 330 -37.26 -36.39 -10.81
CA SER A 330 -36.51 -35.55 -11.77
C SER A 330 -37.36 -34.67 -12.68
N SER A 331 -38.70 -34.77 -12.58
CA SER A 331 -39.67 -34.06 -13.40
C SER A 331 -40.59 -33.19 -12.53
N ALA A 332 -41.52 -32.47 -13.17
CA ALA A 332 -42.44 -31.60 -12.45
C ALA A 332 -43.30 -32.36 -11.43
N VAL A 333 -43.37 -31.80 -10.22
CA VAL A 333 -43.94 -32.42 -9.02
C VAL A 333 -45.36 -31.94 -8.81
N GLN A 334 -46.28 -32.81 -8.38
CA GLN A 334 -47.66 -32.40 -8.20
C GLN A 334 -47.82 -31.51 -6.95
N GLU A 335 -48.71 -30.52 -7.02
CA GLU A 335 -49.06 -29.69 -5.86
C GLU A 335 -49.47 -30.55 -4.65
N GLY A 336 -48.90 -30.25 -3.49
CA GLY A 336 -49.07 -31.00 -2.24
C GLY A 336 -48.02 -32.11 -2.00
N GLU A 337 -47.24 -32.49 -3.01
CA GLU A 337 -46.21 -33.52 -2.86
C GLU A 337 -44.91 -32.99 -2.21
N THR A 338 -43.91 -33.87 -2.10
CA THR A 338 -42.58 -33.55 -1.56
C THR A 338 -41.52 -33.74 -2.62
N VAL A 339 -40.60 -32.79 -2.74
CA VAL A 339 -39.42 -32.89 -3.62
C VAL A 339 -38.14 -32.87 -2.80
N LYS A 340 -37.19 -33.71 -3.19
CA LYS A 340 -35.88 -33.80 -2.57
C LYS A 340 -34.81 -33.31 -3.54
N LEU A 341 -34.05 -32.31 -3.12
CA LEU A 341 -32.90 -31.81 -3.84
C LEU A 341 -31.64 -32.33 -3.14
N SER A 342 -30.74 -32.95 -3.89
CA SER A 342 -29.46 -33.48 -3.38
C SER A 342 -28.31 -32.82 -4.12
N CYS A 343 -27.29 -32.39 -3.39
CA CYS A 343 -26.11 -31.71 -3.92
C CYS A 343 -24.84 -32.47 -3.53
N ASP A 344 -24.02 -32.76 -4.53
CA ASP A 344 -22.78 -33.53 -4.40
C ASP A 344 -21.62 -32.78 -5.06
N ALA A 345 -20.48 -32.73 -4.38
CA ALA A 345 -19.23 -32.19 -4.89
C ALA A 345 -18.05 -32.95 -4.28
N GLN A 346 -16.88 -32.84 -4.90
CA GLN A 346 -15.62 -33.42 -4.41
C GLN A 346 -14.60 -32.33 -4.15
N SER A 347 -13.78 -32.52 -3.12
CA SER A 347 -12.66 -31.64 -2.78
C SER A 347 -11.65 -32.40 -1.92
N PRO A 348 -10.35 -32.06 -1.97
CA PRO A 348 -9.35 -32.59 -1.04
C PRO A 348 -9.62 -32.22 0.42
N VAL A 349 -10.40 -31.16 0.66
CA VAL A 349 -10.76 -30.65 1.99
C VAL A 349 -12.25 -30.82 2.30
N GLY A 350 -12.61 -30.72 3.58
CA GLY A 350 -14.01 -30.85 4.03
C GLY A 350 -14.91 -29.76 3.43
N LEU A 351 -16.09 -30.16 2.96
CA LEU A 351 -17.07 -29.27 2.32
C LEU A 351 -18.30 -29.02 3.19
N GLN A 352 -18.82 -27.81 3.12
CA GLN A 352 -20.12 -27.40 3.64
C GLN A 352 -21.07 -27.02 2.50
N TYR A 353 -22.36 -27.22 2.75
CA TYR A 353 -23.43 -27.06 1.76
C TYR A 353 -24.50 -26.14 2.32
N GLN A 354 -24.93 -25.19 1.51
CA GLN A 354 -25.98 -24.23 1.82
C GLN A 354 -26.95 -24.15 0.64
N TRP A 355 -28.25 -24.19 0.93
CA TRP A 355 -29.29 -24.00 -0.06
C TRP A 355 -29.90 -22.63 0.04
N ASN A 356 -29.95 -21.94 -1.09
CA ASN A 356 -30.55 -20.62 -1.21
C ASN A 356 -31.71 -20.64 -2.21
N ASN A 357 -32.74 -19.84 -1.96
CA ASN A 357 -33.81 -19.59 -2.93
C ASN A 357 -33.38 -18.56 -3.99
N GLU A 358 -34.28 -18.23 -4.91
CA GLU A 358 -34.02 -17.27 -5.99
C GLU A 358 -33.70 -15.85 -5.49
N LYS A 359 -34.20 -15.49 -4.30
CA LYS A 359 -33.91 -14.22 -3.63
C LYS A 359 -32.57 -14.21 -2.89
N GLY A 360 -31.86 -15.33 -2.86
CA GLY A 360 -30.59 -15.50 -2.14
C GLY A 360 -30.76 -15.81 -0.64
N GLU A 361 -31.99 -16.05 -0.18
CA GLU A 361 -32.27 -16.36 1.22
C GLU A 361 -31.94 -17.83 1.50
N MET A 362 -31.31 -18.09 2.65
CA MET A 362 -30.96 -19.44 3.08
C MET A 362 -32.24 -20.22 3.46
N VAL A 363 -32.47 -21.33 2.78
CA VAL A 363 -33.64 -22.20 2.99
C VAL A 363 -33.28 -23.57 3.56
N GLY A 364 -31.99 -23.90 3.63
CA GLY A 364 -31.52 -25.13 4.28
C GLY A 364 -30.01 -25.27 4.28
N ASP A 365 -29.54 -26.18 5.12
CA ASP A 365 -28.14 -26.55 5.28
C ASP A 365 -27.92 -28.04 4.96
N GLY A 366 -26.70 -28.39 4.57
CA GLY A 366 -26.32 -29.77 4.25
C GLY A 366 -26.60 -30.19 2.82
N ARG A 367 -26.25 -31.45 2.52
CA ARG A 367 -26.26 -31.99 1.14
C ARG A 367 -27.66 -32.16 0.56
N GLN A 368 -28.70 -32.15 1.39
CA GLN A 368 -30.07 -32.43 0.96
C GLN A 368 -31.03 -31.37 1.47
N LEU A 369 -31.87 -30.86 0.57
CA LEU A 369 -33.00 -29.99 0.88
C LEU A 369 -34.29 -30.73 0.55
N THR A 370 -35.21 -30.81 1.52
CA THR A 370 -36.52 -31.44 1.34
C THR A 370 -37.61 -30.38 1.39
N LEU A 371 -38.27 -30.14 0.26
CA LEU A 371 -39.40 -29.22 0.17
C LEU A 371 -40.70 -30.03 0.26
N ARG A 372 -41.49 -29.78 1.30
CA ARG A 372 -42.75 -30.49 1.56
C ARG A 372 -43.95 -29.62 1.21
N ASN A 373 -45.06 -30.26 0.82
CA ASN A 373 -46.31 -29.59 0.49
C ASN A 373 -46.09 -28.49 -0.55
N VAL A 374 -45.48 -28.88 -1.69
CA VAL A 374 -45.10 -27.94 -2.74
C VAL A 374 -46.34 -27.25 -3.34
N SER A 375 -46.21 -25.97 -3.66
CA SER A 375 -47.25 -25.15 -4.31
C SER A 375 -46.67 -24.37 -5.48
N PHE A 376 -47.50 -23.68 -6.24
CA PHE A 376 -47.00 -22.79 -7.32
C PHE A 376 -45.97 -21.76 -6.81
N GLU A 377 -46.08 -21.30 -5.55
CA GLU A 377 -45.10 -20.37 -4.95
C GLU A 377 -43.73 -21.02 -4.68
N THR A 378 -43.68 -22.35 -4.53
CA THR A 378 -42.42 -23.10 -4.37
C THR A 378 -41.73 -23.36 -5.71
N SER A 379 -42.39 -23.03 -6.82
CA SER A 379 -41.88 -23.26 -8.16
C SER A 379 -40.84 -22.20 -8.55
N ASN A 380 -39.69 -22.26 -7.91
CA ASN A 380 -38.60 -21.31 -8.06
C ASN A 380 -37.29 -22.01 -8.45
N THR A 381 -36.27 -21.19 -8.71
CA THR A 381 -34.90 -21.68 -8.86
C THR A 381 -34.19 -21.69 -7.51
N PHE A 382 -33.70 -22.86 -7.09
CA PHE A 382 -32.88 -23.04 -5.92
C PHE A 382 -31.40 -23.13 -6.31
N SER A 383 -30.52 -22.72 -5.42
CA SER A 383 -29.07 -22.83 -5.60
C SER A 383 -28.44 -23.60 -4.45
N CYS A 384 -27.67 -24.63 -4.77
CA CYS A 384 -26.74 -25.23 -3.83
C CYS A 384 -25.41 -24.50 -3.91
N ARG A 385 -25.01 -23.84 -2.82
CA ARG A 385 -23.69 -23.25 -2.62
C ARG A 385 -22.84 -24.24 -1.82
N VAL A 386 -21.68 -24.59 -2.38
CA VAL A 386 -20.69 -25.48 -1.78
C VAL A 386 -19.47 -24.67 -1.42
N MET A 387 -19.01 -24.77 -0.17
CA MET A 387 -17.91 -23.97 0.37
C MET A 387 -16.90 -24.88 1.09
N ALA A 388 -15.62 -24.55 1.03
CA ALA A 388 -14.57 -25.19 1.80
C ALA A 388 -14.15 -24.27 2.98
N PRO A 389 -14.62 -24.50 4.22
CA PRO A 389 -14.39 -23.56 5.32
C PRO A 389 -12.92 -23.37 5.69
N SER A 390 -12.08 -24.37 5.44
CA SER A 390 -10.63 -24.31 5.70
C SER A 390 -9.87 -23.48 4.66
N VAL A 391 -10.49 -23.11 3.53
CA VAL A 391 -9.84 -22.42 2.41
C VAL A 391 -10.66 -21.18 2.03
N PRO A 392 -10.25 -19.98 2.46
CA PRO A 392 -11.01 -18.75 2.25
C PRO A 392 -11.35 -18.46 0.78
N GLY A 393 -12.64 -18.23 0.52
CA GLY A 393 -13.14 -17.89 -0.81
C GLY A 393 -13.08 -19.03 -1.83
N LEU A 394 -12.90 -20.28 -1.40
CA LEU A 394 -13.11 -21.45 -2.25
C LEU A 394 -14.59 -21.87 -2.15
N GLU A 395 -15.37 -21.43 -3.13
CA GLU A 395 -16.80 -21.72 -3.21
C GLU A 395 -17.29 -21.88 -4.65
N GLN A 396 -18.32 -22.69 -4.83
CA GLN A 396 -19.02 -22.84 -6.10
C GLN A 396 -20.52 -22.95 -5.85
N SER A 397 -21.31 -22.66 -6.88
CA SER A 397 -22.76 -22.84 -6.80
C SER A 397 -23.33 -23.46 -8.05
N LYS A 398 -24.40 -24.24 -7.87
CA LYS A 398 -25.17 -24.82 -8.98
C LYS A 398 -26.65 -24.61 -8.72
N LYS A 399 -27.37 -24.20 -9.78
CA LYS A 399 -28.82 -23.93 -9.73
C LYS A 399 -29.63 -25.14 -10.19
N VAL A 400 -30.83 -25.29 -9.63
CA VAL A 400 -31.85 -26.26 -10.02
C VAL A 400 -33.22 -25.58 -9.97
N SER A 401 -34.03 -25.74 -11.02
CA SER A 401 -35.37 -25.17 -11.10
C SER A 401 -36.40 -26.22 -10.75
N VAL A 402 -37.25 -25.94 -9.77
CA VAL A 402 -38.34 -26.81 -9.35
C VAL A 402 -39.61 -26.35 -10.07
N ALA A 403 -40.24 -27.26 -10.82
CA ALA A 403 -41.52 -27.02 -11.49
C ALA A 403 -42.63 -27.76 -10.75
N VAL A 404 -43.68 -27.05 -10.34
CA VAL A 404 -44.86 -27.64 -9.67
C VAL A 404 -46.03 -27.67 -10.64
N LYS A 405 -46.62 -28.85 -10.84
CA LYS A 405 -47.81 -29.05 -11.67
C LYS A 405 -49.07 -29.14 -10.82
N GLY A 406 -50.15 -28.52 -11.26
CA GLY A 406 -51.42 -28.50 -10.56
C GLY A 406 -52.57 -28.07 -11.46
N LYS A 407 -53.80 -28.18 -10.94
CA LYS A 407 -54.97 -27.61 -11.62
C LYS A 407 -54.84 -26.09 -11.71
N PRO A 408 -55.42 -25.42 -12.73
CA PRO A 408 -55.33 -23.98 -12.85
C PRO A 408 -55.95 -23.27 -11.64
N ARG A 409 -55.38 -22.13 -11.24
CA ARG A 409 -55.90 -21.27 -10.17
C ARG A 409 -56.10 -19.85 -10.69
N ILE A 410 -57.35 -19.43 -10.89
CA ILE A 410 -57.67 -18.05 -11.26
C ILE A 410 -57.40 -17.15 -10.04
N VAL A 411 -56.44 -16.22 -10.20
CA VAL A 411 -55.98 -15.31 -9.13
C VAL A 411 -56.62 -13.92 -9.21
N ALA A 412 -57.03 -13.48 -10.40
CA ALA A 412 -57.72 -12.20 -10.57
C ALA A 412 -58.64 -12.19 -11.80
N ILE A 413 -59.78 -11.51 -11.70
CA ILE A 413 -60.76 -11.31 -12.78
C ILE A 413 -61.33 -9.89 -12.73
N SER A 414 -61.86 -9.38 -13.85
CA SER A 414 -62.56 -8.09 -13.93
C SER A 414 -63.99 -8.14 -13.36
N SER A 415 -64.20 -8.50 -12.08
CA SER A 415 -65.54 -8.65 -11.47
C SER A 415 -65.64 -8.01 -10.08
N PRO A 416 -66.74 -7.28 -9.75
CA PRO A 416 -67.78 -6.81 -10.67
C PRO A 416 -67.28 -5.65 -11.54
N LEU A 417 -67.78 -5.54 -12.76
CA LEU A 417 -67.46 -4.44 -13.68
C LEU A 417 -68.70 -3.60 -13.96
N TYR A 418 -68.64 -2.28 -13.71
CA TYR A 418 -69.73 -1.36 -14.01
C TYR A 418 -69.58 -0.83 -15.43
N VAL A 419 -70.60 -1.00 -16.26
CA VAL A 419 -70.55 -0.74 -17.71
C VAL A 419 -71.87 -0.17 -18.21
N ARG A 420 -71.88 0.48 -19.37
CA ARG A 420 -73.10 0.90 -20.07
C ARG A 420 -73.41 -0.02 -21.24
N GLN A 421 -74.68 -0.11 -21.62
CA GLN A 421 -75.08 -0.81 -22.83
C GLN A 421 -74.37 -0.22 -24.06
N ASP A 422 -73.95 -1.10 -24.98
CA ASP A 422 -73.18 -0.82 -26.20
C ASP A 422 -71.74 -0.32 -26.02
N GLU A 423 -71.26 -0.20 -24.77
CA GLU A 423 -69.87 0.09 -24.44
C GLU A 423 -68.96 -1.08 -24.84
N VAL A 424 -67.74 -0.79 -25.34
CA VAL A 424 -66.73 -1.82 -25.62
C VAL A 424 -65.82 -1.93 -24.42
N VAL A 425 -65.78 -3.10 -23.80
CA VAL A 425 -65.04 -3.35 -22.57
C VAL A 425 -64.06 -4.49 -22.74
N THR A 426 -62.97 -4.45 -21.96
CA THR A 426 -61.97 -5.52 -21.91
C THR A 426 -62.09 -6.26 -20.57
N LEU A 427 -62.48 -7.52 -20.65
CA LEU A 427 -62.53 -8.44 -19.50
C LEU A 427 -61.17 -9.13 -19.35
N THR A 428 -60.61 -9.10 -18.15
CA THR A 428 -59.32 -9.73 -17.84
C THR A 428 -59.53 -10.94 -16.96
N CYS A 429 -58.81 -12.01 -17.27
CA CYS A 429 -58.74 -13.23 -16.47
C CYS A 429 -57.27 -13.63 -16.29
N LYS A 430 -56.76 -13.54 -15.06
CA LYS A 430 -55.40 -13.92 -14.68
C LYS A 430 -55.43 -15.19 -13.85
N ALA A 431 -54.63 -16.17 -14.23
CA ALA A 431 -54.51 -17.46 -13.57
C ALA A 431 -53.06 -17.91 -13.46
N ILE A 432 -52.79 -18.81 -12.51
CA ILE A 432 -51.54 -19.56 -12.41
C ILE A 432 -51.86 -21.00 -12.80
N ALA A 433 -51.07 -21.57 -13.72
CA ALA A 433 -51.25 -22.94 -14.18
C ALA A 433 -49.96 -23.49 -14.81
N PHE A 434 -49.64 -24.71 -14.41
CA PHE A 434 -48.63 -25.55 -15.05
C PHE A 434 -49.11 -27.00 -15.00
N PRO A 435 -49.12 -27.76 -16.11
CA PRO A 435 -48.62 -27.41 -17.46
C PRO A 435 -49.46 -26.33 -18.16
N PRO A 436 -49.00 -25.82 -19.32
CA PRO A 436 -49.64 -24.70 -20.02
C PRO A 436 -51.16 -24.88 -20.21
N PRO A 437 -52.00 -23.94 -19.76
CA PRO A 437 -53.45 -24.06 -19.85
C PRO A 437 -54.02 -23.54 -21.17
N THR A 438 -55.29 -23.85 -21.41
CA THR A 438 -56.19 -23.22 -22.38
C THR A 438 -57.16 -22.31 -21.63
N VAL A 439 -57.37 -21.08 -22.14
CA VAL A 439 -58.39 -20.17 -21.61
C VAL A 439 -59.57 -20.11 -22.59
N LYS A 440 -60.79 -20.28 -22.09
CA LYS A 440 -62.03 -20.16 -22.86
C LYS A 440 -62.97 -19.18 -22.16
N TRP A 441 -63.63 -18.37 -22.97
CA TRP A 441 -64.66 -17.45 -22.53
C TRP A 441 -66.05 -18.01 -22.87
N SER A 442 -67.05 -17.75 -22.04
CA SER A 442 -68.44 -18.17 -22.32
C SER A 442 -69.16 -17.30 -23.35
N ILE A 443 -68.48 -16.28 -23.87
CA ILE A 443 -69.01 -15.28 -24.78
C ILE A 443 -68.01 -15.04 -25.91
N ASP A 444 -68.54 -14.73 -27.09
CA ASP A 444 -67.73 -14.46 -28.27
C ASP A 444 -67.14 -13.04 -28.24
N GLY A 445 -65.90 -12.91 -28.71
CA GLY A 445 -65.19 -11.63 -28.80
C GLY A 445 -63.74 -11.83 -29.27
N THR A 446 -62.94 -10.77 -29.21
CA THR A 446 -61.52 -10.84 -29.58
C THR A 446 -60.68 -11.01 -28.32
N ALA A 447 -60.13 -12.22 -28.13
CA ALA A 447 -59.30 -12.54 -26.98
C ALA A 447 -57.81 -12.50 -27.32
N HIS A 448 -57.02 -11.90 -26.42
CA HIS A 448 -55.56 -11.93 -26.46
C HIS A 448 -55.04 -12.65 -25.22
N GLU A 449 -54.25 -13.71 -25.42
CA GLU A 449 -53.61 -14.47 -24.34
C GLU A 449 -52.14 -14.10 -24.19
N TYR A 450 -51.71 -13.93 -22.94
CA TYR A 450 -50.33 -13.76 -22.52
C TYR A 450 -49.97 -14.91 -21.59
N LYS A 451 -48.89 -15.62 -21.90
CA LYS A 451 -48.37 -16.75 -21.09
C LYS A 451 -46.92 -16.46 -20.75
N ASP A 452 -46.61 -16.43 -19.45
CA ASP A 452 -45.27 -16.22 -18.93
C ASP A 452 -45.00 -17.25 -17.81
N ASN A 453 -44.14 -18.23 -18.08
CA ASN A 453 -43.90 -19.39 -17.23
C ASN A 453 -45.21 -20.09 -16.78
N GLN A 454 -45.64 -19.83 -15.54
CA GLN A 454 -46.85 -20.40 -14.94
C GLN A 454 -48.00 -19.40 -14.88
N HIS A 455 -47.76 -18.13 -15.19
CA HIS A 455 -48.76 -17.08 -15.19
C HIS A 455 -49.41 -16.98 -16.58
N VAL A 456 -50.74 -16.97 -16.59
CA VAL A 456 -51.54 -16.79 -17.79
C VAL A 456 -52.52 -15.66 -17.58
N ALA A 457 -52.58 -14.74 -18.54
CA ALA A 457 -53.57 -13.69 -18.59
C ALA A 457 -54.29 -13.73 -19.94
N SER A 458 -55.62 -13.71 -19.92
CA SER A 458 -56.44 -13.54 -21.12
C SER A 458 -57.25 -12.26 -21.00
N ASN A 459 -57.20 -11.43 -22.04
CA ASN A 459 -57.97 -10.20 -22.17
C ASN A 459 -58.96 -10.35 -23.31
N LEU A 460 -60.27 -10.40 -23.01
CA LEU A 460 -61.34 -10.48 -23.99
C LEU A 460 -61.96 -9.09 -24.21
N THR A 461 -61.93 -8.61 -25.44
CA THR A 461 -62.64 -7.39 -25.83
C THR A 461 -64.00 -7.74 -26.41
N VAL A 462 -65.06 -7.20 -25.81
CA VAL A 462 -66.45 -7.49 -26.17
C VAL A 462 -67.31 -6.22 -26.07
N ARG A 463 -68.35 -6.12 -26.89
CA ARG A 463 -69.36 -5.06 -26.81
C ARG A 463 -70.50 -5.48 -25.87
N VAL A 464 -70.88 -4.62 -24.95
CA VAL A 464 -71.87 -4.91 -23.91
C VAL A 464 -73.28 -5.00 -24.50
N SER A 465 -73.83 -6.22 -24.56
CA SER A 465 -75.24 -6.47 -24.91
C SER A 465 -76.13 -6.57 -23.67
N GLN A 466 -77.45 -6.49 -23.86
CA GLN A 466 -78.41 -6.68 -22.78
C GLN A 466 -78.33 -8.08 -22.16
N ASP A 467 -78.09 -9.10 -22.98
CA ASP A 467 -77.89 -10.49 -22.51
C ASP A 467 -76.62 -10.62 -21.67
N LEU A 468 -75.55 -9.89 -22.02
CA LEU A 468 -74.29 -9.90 -21.27
C LEU A 468 -74.43 -9.22 -19.89
N LEU A 469 -75.24 -8.16 -19.80
CA LEU A 469 -75.56 -7.50 -18.52
C LEU A 469 -76.37 -8.41 -17.57
N GLN A 470 -77.20 -9.30 -18.12
CA GLN A 470 -78.02 -10.23 -17.33
C GLN A 470 -77.26 -11.51 -16.96
N ALA A 471 -76.59 -12.12 -17.94
CA ALA A 471 -75.95 -13.43 -17.80
C ALA A 471 -74.49 -13.36 -17.32
N GLY A 472 -73.84 -12.20 -17.45
CA GLY A 472 -72.41 -12.01 -17.17
C GLY A 472 -71.50 -12.78 -18.13
N ALA A 473 -70.20 -12.76 -17.86
CA ALA A 473 -69.21 -13.54 -18.60
C ALA A 473 -68.57 -14.60 -17.68
N MET A 474 -68.12 -15.71 -18.24
CA MET A 474 -67.38 -16.73 -17.48
C MET A 474 -66.04 -16.99 -18.15
N CYS A 475 -64.97 -16.90 -17.36
CA CYS A 475 -63.65 -17.34 -17.76
C CYS A 475 -63.43 -18.77 -17.26
N ARG A 476 -63.12 -19.68 -18.18
CA ARG A 476 -62.77 -21.08 -17.93
C ARG A 476 -61.32 -21.32 -18.30
N VAL A 477 -60.50 -21.65 -17.31
CA VAL A 477 -59.09 -22.00 -17.50
C VAL A 477 -58.91 -23.49 -17.25
N SER A 478 -58.38 -24.24 -18.22
CA SER A 478 -58.24 -25.69 -18.13
C SER A 478 -56.85 -26.16 -18.54
N ASN A 479 -56.30 -27.14 -17.84
CA ASN A 479 -55.13 -27.91 -18.27
C ASN A 479 -55.41 -29.42 -18.10
N GLU A 480 -54.41 -30.25 -18.35
CA GLU A 480 -54.53 -31.72 -18.24
C GLU A 480 -54.88 -32.22 -16.82
N LEU A 481 -54.69 -31.39 -15.78
CA LEU A 481 -54.93 -31.75 -14.38
C LEU A 481 -56.27 -31.24 -13.84
N GLY A 482 -56.97 -30.36 -14.56
CA GLY A 482 -58.28 -29.89 -14.15
C GLY A 482 -58.70 -28.55 -14.75
N VAL A 483 -59.76 -27.99 -14.16
CA VAL A 483 -60.43 -26.77 -14.64
C VAL A 483 -60.71 -25.82 -13.48
N SER A 484 -60.57 -24.52 -13.74
CA SER A 484 -60.99 -23.44 -12.86
C SER A 484 -61.88 -22.47 -13.62
N GLU A 485 -63.00 -22.08 -13.00
CA GLU A 485 -63.98 -21.19 -13.59
C GLU A 485 -64.31 -20.07 -12.63
N LYS A 486 -64.44 -18.85 -13.17
CA LYS A 486 -64.91 -17.70 -12.41
C LYS A 486 -65.89 -16.88 -13.23
N HIS A 487 -66.96 -16.49 -12.56
CA HIS A 487 -68.01 -15.66 -13.13
C HIS A 487 -67.70 -14.18 -12.94
N ILE A 488 -67.88 -13.42 -14.01
CA ILE A 488 -67.70 -11.98 -14.09
C ILE A 488 -69.08 -11.34 -14.17
N GLN A 489 -69.41 -10.57 -13.13
CA GLN A 489 -70.65 -9.82 -13.06
C GLN A 489 -70.47 -8.46 -13.73
N LEU A 490 -71.31 -8.17 -14.72
CA LEU A 490 -71.39 -6.84 -15.34
C LEU A 490 -72.63 -6.14 -14.78
N LEU A 491 -72.44 -4.95 -14.22
CA LEU A 491 -73.50 -4.16 -13.61
C LEU A 491 -73.77 -2.93 -14.47
N ASP A 492 -75.03 -2.74 -14.86
CA ASP A 492 -75.44 -1.55 -15.61
C ASP A 492 -75.17 -0.30 -14.76
N GLN A 493 -74.27 0.53 -15.26
CA GLN A 493 -73.99 1.83 -14.67
C GLN A 493 -75.17 2.74 -15.03
N LYS A 494 -76.27 2.62 -14.27
CA LYS A 494 -77.39 3.56 -14.35
C LYS A 494 -76.81 4.96 -14.27
N SER A 495 -76.85 5.67 -15.39
CA SER A 495 -76.89 7.12 -15.38
C SER A 495 -78.00 7.46 -14.39
N THR A 496 -77.66 7.98 -13.22
CA THR A 496 -78.63 8.71 -12.42
C THR A 496 -79.16 9.76 -13.37
N ALA A 497 -80.36 9.54 -13.92
CA ALA A 497 -81.11 10.56 -14.59
C ALA A 497 -81.10 11.73 -13.62
N GLU A 498 -80.40 12.81 -13.99
CA GLU A 498 -80.50 14.06 -13.26
C GLU A 498 -81.98 14.31 -13.06
N SER A 499 -82.37 14.26 -11.79
CA SER A 499 -83.75 14.28 -11.38
C SER A 499 -84.40 15.55 -11.92
N GLN A 500 -85.18 15.42 -12.99
CA GLN A 500 -86.11 16.46 -13.42
C GLN A 500 -87.09 16.81 -12.30
N GLY A 501 -87.21 15.96 -11.27
CA GLY A 501 -87.89 16.27 -10.00
C GLY A 501 -87.20 17.37 -9.18
N VAL A 502 -85.86 17.47 -9.18
CA VAL A 502 -85.16 18.57 -8.49
C VAL A 502 -85.38 19.90 -9.22
N ILE A 503 -85.46 19.90 -10.55
CA ILE A 503 -85.75 21.11 -11.33
C ILE A 503 -87.21 21.54 -11.11
N ILE A 504 -88.17 20.61 -11.08
CA ILE A 504 -89.59 20.94 -10.80
C ILE A 504 -89.77 21.42 -9.36
N VAL A 505 -89.13 20.78 -8.37
CA VAL A 505 -89.16 21.24 -6.97
C VAL A 505 -88.45 22.59 -6.82
N ALA A 506 -87.32 22.81 -7.49
CA ALA A 506 -86.63 24.10 -7.48
C ALA A 506 -87.45 25.21 -8.17
N ILE A 507 -88.17 24.91 -9.25
CA ILE A 507 -89.09 25.85 -9.92
C ILE A 507 -90.29 26.15 -9.02
N ILE A 508 -90.89 25.15 -8.37
CA ILE A 508 -92.02 25.35 -7.44
C ILE A 508 -91.57 26.14 -6.21
N VAL A 509 -90.40 25.83 -5.64
CA VAL A 509 -89.81 26.58 -4.52
C VAL A 509 -89.45 28.00 -4.96
N ALA A 510 -88.88 28.20 -6.15
CA ALA A 510 -88.59 29.53 -6.67
C ALA A 510 -89.88 30.34 -6.93
N ILE A 511 -90.93 29.73 -7.48
CA ILE A 511 -92.23 30.39 -7.68
C ILE A 511 -92.87 30.73 -6.32
N LEU A 512 -92.82 29.83 -5.34
CA LEU A 512 -93.31 30.09 -3.98
C LEU A 512 -92.51 31.21 -3.29
N VAL A 513 -91.19 31.23 -3.44
CA VAL A 513 -90.33 32.28 -2.89
C VAL A 513 -90.61 33.62 -3.58
N VAL A 514 -90.81 33.65 -4.90
CA VAL A 514 -91.19 34.87 -5.63
C VAL A 514 -92.60 35.33 -5.25
N ALA A 515 -93.55 34.43 -5.02
CA ALA A 515 -94.90 34.78 -4.55
C ALA A 515 -94.87 35.33 -3.11
N VAL A 516 -94.06 34.74 -2.22
CA VAL A 516 -93.85 35.24 -0.85
C VAL A 516 -93.13 36.58 -0.87
N LEU A 517 -92.08 36.75 -1.68
CA LEU A 517 -91.40 38.03 -1.86
C LEU A 517 -92.34 39.09 -2.46
N GLY A 518 -93.17 38.72 -3.43
CA GLY A 518 -94.20 39.59 -3.99
C GLY A 518 -95.25 40.00 -2.95
N ALA A 519 -95.69 39.07 -2.11
CA ALA A 519 -96.59 39.37 -0.99
C ALA A 519 -95.90 40.25 0.06
N VAL A 520 -94.63 40.01 0.39
CA VAL A 520 -93.83 40.82 1.33
C VAL A 520 -93.62 42.22 0.76
N ILE A 521 -93.26 42.38 -0.51
CA ILE A 521 -93.13 43.68 -1.19
C ILE A 521 -94.50 44.38 -1.25
N TYR A 522 -95.59 43.67 -1.56
CA TYR A 522 -96.94 44.22 -1.51
C TYR A 522 -97.33 44.67 -0.10
N PHE A 523 -96.98 43.92 0.94
CA PHE A 523 -97.18 44.30 2.35
C PHE A 523 -96.29 45.47 2.76
N LEU A 524 -95.05 45.57 2.27
CA LEU A 524 -94.13 46.68 2.50
C LEU A 524 -94.57 47.96 1.76
N HIS A 525 -95.20 47.83 0.58
CA HIS A 525 -95.83 48.93 -0.16
C HIS A 525 -97.14 49.38 0.53
N LYS A 526 -97.95 48.44 1.02
CA LYS A 526 -99.22 48.72 1.73
C LYS A 526 -99.01 49.27 3.14
N LYS A 527 -97.86 49.01 3.79
CA LYS A 527 -97.47 49.57 5.09
C LYS A 527 -96.52 50.77 5.01
N GLY A 528 -96.33 51.38 3.83
CA GLY A 528 -95.76 52.72 3.70
C GLY A 528 -94.39 52.92 4.32
N LYS A 529 -93.45 51.98 4.13
CA LYS A 529 -92.06 52.12 4.61
C LYS A 529 -91.05 51.57 3.61
N ILE A 530 -90.85 52.26 2.49
CA ILE A 530 -89.56 52.27 1.78
C ILE A 530 -89.29 53.71 1.29
N PRO A 531 -88.27 54.41 1.83
CA PRO A 531 -87.88 55.74 1.36
C PRO A 531 -87.09 55.66 0.05
N CYS A 532 -87.47 56.48 -0.93
CA CYS A 532 -86.69 56.71 -2.15
C CYS A 532 -85.52 57.67 -1.87
N GLY A 533 -84.32 57.34 -2.34
CA GLY A 533 -83.15 58.22 -2.34
C GLY A 533 -82.19 57.94 -3.50
N ARG A 534 -82.23 58.79 -4.53
CA ARG A 534 -81.14 59.13 -5.48
C ARG A 534 -79.95 59.72 -4.66
N ALA A 535 -78.66 59.76 -5.04
CA ALA A 535 -77.89 59.47 -6.25
C ALA A 535 -76.38 59.41 -5.86
N GLY A 536 -75.53 58.83 -6.72
CA GLY A 536 -74.07 59.00 -6.67
C GLY A 536 -73.37 58.31 -7.84
N LYS A 537 -73.08 59.08 -8.91
CA LYS A 537 -72.28 58.68 -10.08
C LYS A 537 -70.78 58.67 -9.73
N GLN A 538 -70.01 57.70 -10.24
CA GLN A 538 -68.70 57.96 -10.83
C GLN A 538 -68.27 56.86 -11.83
N ASP A 539 -68.35 57.25 -13.10
CA ASP A 539 -67.51 57.02 -14.28
C ASP A 539 -66.73 55.71 -14.51
N ILE A 540 -67.23 54.97 -15.50
CA ILE A 540 -66.59 54.53 -16.75
C ILE A 540 -65.06 54.74 -16.87
N THR A 541 -64.30 53.65 -16.92
CA THR A 541 -63.58 53.29 -18.16
C THR A 541 -63.23 51.79 -18.21
N LYS A 542 -63.82 51.13 -19.22
CA LYS A 542 -63.48 49.81 -19.80
C LYS A 542 -62.35 50.06 -20.85
N PRO A 543 -61.56 49.07 -21.28
CA PRO A 543 -62.02 48.06 -22.25
C PRO A 543 -61.69 46.62 -21.81
N GLU A 544 -62.53 45.61 -22.06
CA GLU A 544 -62.61 44.77 -23.29
C GLU A 544 -61.31 43.99 -23.56
N ALA A 545 -61.29 42.72 -23.92
CA ALA A 545 -62.30 41.79 -24.44
C ALA A 545 -61.74 40.37 -24.16
N ARG A 546 -62.50 39.38 -23.67
CA ARG A 546 -63.52 38.58 -24.37
C ARG A 546 -62.98 37.18 -24.77
N LYS A 547 -63.76 36.18 -24.35
CA LYS A 547 -63.97 34.82 -24.89
C LYS A 547 -62.87 33.79 -24.62
N ASP A 548 -63.15 32.80 -23.78
CA ASP A 548 -64.00 31.62 -24.06
C ASP A 548 -63.56 30.85 -25.30
N LYS A 549 -62.91 29.71 -25.13
CA LYS A 549 -63.56 28.39 -25.26
C LYS A 549 -62.50 27.30 -25.25
N ILE A 550 -62.67 26.39 -24.30
CA ILE A 550 -62.12 25.03 -24.33
C ILE A 550 -62.97 24.23 -25.31
N VAL A 551 -62.35 23.71 -26.38
CA VAL A 551 -62.86 22.63 -27.26
C VAL A 551 -61.62 21.90 -27.84
N VAL A 552 -61.26 20.72 -27.34
CA VAL A 552 -61.53 19.36 -27.89
C VAL A 552 -60.45 18.86 -28.89
N GLU A 553 -59.75 17.82 -28.43
CA GLU A 553 -59.35 16.58 -29.12
C GLU A 553 -58.37 16.49 -30.32
N VAL A 554 -57.45 15.52 -30.14
CA VAL A 554 -57.22 14.31 -30.95
C VAL A 554 -55.97 14.21 -31.84
N LYS A 555 -55.20 13.15 -31.49
CA LYS A 555 -54.37 12.19 -32.24
C LYS A 555 -53.08 12.58 -32.96
N SER A 556 -52.10 11.72 -32.61
CA SER A 556 -51.28 10.87 -33.47
C SER A 556 -49.91 11.37 -33.97
N ASP A 557 -48.96 10.49 -33.66
CA ASP A 557 -47.89 9.96 -34.51
C ASP A 557 -46.67 10.82 -34.90
N LYS A 558 -45.54 10.36 -34.35
CA LYS A 558 -44.22 10.07 -34.95
C LYS A 558 -43.41 11.17 -35.67
N LEU A 559 -42.19 11.29 -35.11
CA LEU A 559 -40.85 11.44 -35.72
C LEU A 559 -40.58 12.67 -36.59
N SER A 560 -39.60 13.49 -36.18
CA SER A 560 -38.34 13.66 -36.93
C SER A 560 -37.32 14.51 -36.15
N GLU A 561 -36.05 14.17 -36.37
CA GLU A 561 -34.88 15.04 -36.54
C GLU A 561 -34.43 16.07 -35.48
N GLU A 562 -33.20 15.81 -35.03
CA GLU A 562 -32.02 16.68 -35.10
C GLU A 562 -31.99 18.10 -34.49
N ALA A 563 -30.91 18.26 -33.71
CA ALA A 563 -29.96 19.38 -33.70
C ALA A 563 -30.31 20.68 -32.95
N GLY A 564 -29.60 20.85 -31.83
CA GLY A 564 -28.47 21.79 -31.80
C GLY A 564 -28.73 23.21 -31.26
N LEU A 565 -27.86 23.62 -30.33
CA LEU A 565 -27.40 24.98 -29.95
C LEU A 565 -26.83 24.82 -28.51
N LEU A 566 -25.61 25.13 -28.10
CA LEU A 566 -24.41 25.87 -28.54
C LEU A 566 -23.26 25.28 -27.67
N GLN A 567 -21.95 25.34 -27.92
CA GLN A 567 -21.11 26.42 -28.41
C GLN A 567 -19.68 25.84 -28.52
N GLY A 568 -18.98 26.06 -29.64
CA GLY A 568 -17.76 26.88 -29.65
C GLY A 568 -16.47 26.01 -29.63
N ALA A 569 -15.84 25.69 -30.76
CA ALA A 569 -15.07 26.55 -31.69
C ALA A 569 -13.57 26.56 -31.38
N ASN A 570 -12.82 25.74 -32.12
CA ASN A 570 -11.62 26.07 -32.93
C ASN A 570 -10.85 24.76 -33.19
N GLY A 571 -10.46 24.38 -34.41
CA GLY A 571 -10.49 25.06 -35.69
C GLY A 571 -9.28 24.58 -36.52
N GLU A 572 -9.59 23.86 -37.61
CA GLU A 572 -8.87 23.86 -38.91
C GLU A 572 -7.41 23.35 -38.98
N LYS A 573 -6.92 22.66 -40.02
CA LYS A 573 -7.36 22.28 -41.38
C LYS A 573 -6.40 21.15 -41.82
N ARG A 574 -6.85 20.05 -42.43
CA ARG A 574 -6.94 19.76 -43.89
C ARG A 574 -5.61 19.96 -44.66
N ALA A 575 -5.24 19.18 -45.67
CA ALA A 575 -6.01 18.36 -46.61
C ALA A 575 -5.10 17.24 -47.20
N ALA A 576 -5.65 16.08 -47.58
CA ALA A 576 -5.95 15.66 -48.97
C ALA A 576 -4.70 15.32 -49.80
N ALA A 577 -4.63 14.31 -50.65
CA ALA A 577 -5.54 13.25 -51.05
C ALA A 577 -4.73 12.26 -51.92
N ASP A 578 -5.42 11.20 -52.30
CA ASP A 578 -5.37 10.52 -53.58
C ASP A 578 -4.71 9.15 -53.74
N GLN A 579 -5.44 8.42 -54.57
CA GLN A 579 -5.54 7.00 -54.80
C GLN A 579 -4.49 6.46 -55.78
N VAL A 580 -4.63 5.13 -55.98
CA VAL A 580 -4.24 4.30 -57.14
C VAL A 580 -2.82 3.72 -56.97
N GLY A 581 -2.56 2.42 -57.05
CA GLY A 581 -3.34 1.22 -57.36
C GLY A 581 -2.37 0.08 -57.70
N ARG A 582 -2.90 -1.15 -57.79
CA ARG A 582 -2.35 -2.36 -58.45
C ARG A 582 -1.17 -3.16 -57.83
N SER A 583 -1.56 -4.33 -57.32
CA SER A 583 -1.20 -5.70 -57.79
C SER A 583 0.23 -6.06 -58.23
N SER A 584 0.83 -7.01 -57.48
CA SER A 584 1.49 -8.28 -57.88
C SER A 584 2.09 -8.86 -56.57
N GLY A 585 2.22 -10.15 -56.26
CA GLY A 585 2.37 -11.35 -57.07
C GLY A 585 3.64 -12.08 -56.58
N THR A 586 3.46 -13.31 -56.08
CA THR A 586 4.41 -14.45 -56.02
C THR A 586 5.65 -14.46 -55.10
N ALA A 587 5.69 -15.52 -54.28
CA ALA A 587 6.76 -16.49 -54.03
C ALA A 587 8.19 -16.02 -53.73
N SER A 588 8.67 -16.35 -52.52
CA SER A 588 9.70 -17.37 -52.28
C SER A 588 9.72 -17.75 -50.80
#